data_AF-A0A2Y9C6Y7-F1
#
_entry.id   AF-A0A2Y9C6Y7-F1
#
_cell.length_a   1.000
_cell.length_b   1.000
_cell.length_c   1.000
_cell.angle_alpha   90.00
_cell.angle_beta   90.00
_cell.angle_gamma   90.00
#
_symmetry.space_group_name_H-M   'P 1'
#
loop_
_entity.id
_entity.type
_entity.pdbx_description
1 polymer ?
#
loop_
_entity_poly.entity_id
_entity_poly.type
_entity_poly.pdbx_seq_one_letter_code
_entity_poly.pdbx_strand_id
1 'polypeptide(L)'
;MSTSDRAAELLARAKEIGAYAAELELGIAKSGSKPDDLIHHLGDDTGRVITDAYRLAGAGLAAEVVDAYLVSFNAARARAGWAPLSREDAIHNLQWAILPQGITAEEQQEVRAAFSARG
;
A
#
# COMPACT_ATOMS: atom_id res chain seq x y z
N MET A 1 17.91 16.99 0.56
CA MET A 1 16.62 16.55 1.13
C MET A 1 16.93 15.65 2.33
N SER A 2 16.26 15.85 3.46
CA SER A 2 16.50 15.04 4.66
C SER A 2 15.78 13.69 4.58
N THR A 3 16.19 12.72 5.41
CA THR A 3 15.47 11.44 5.58
C THR A 3 14.01 11.67 5.96
N SER A 4 13.73 12.68 6.80
CA SER A 4 12.38 13.03 7.24
C SER A 4 11.51 13.57 6.09
N ASP A 5 12.08 14.42 5.22
CA ASP A 5 11.37 14.94 4.04
C ASP A 5 11.02 13.79 3.09
N ARG A 6 11.98 12.89 2.83
CA ARG A 6 11.75 11.72 1.96
C ARG A 6 10.70 10.77 2.54
N ALA A 7 10.73 10.55 3.86
CA ALA A 7 9.72 9.75 4.54
C ALA A 7 8.32 10.37 4.36
N ALA A 8 8.19 11.69 4.52
CA ALA A 8 6.92 12.39 4.32
C ALA A 8 6.39 12.25 2.88
N GLU A 9 7.27 12.34 1.86
CA GLU A 9 6.90 12.11 0.46
C GLU A 9 6.38 10.68 0.23
N LEU A 10 7.06 9.67 0.77
CA LEU A 10 6.64 8.27 0.64
C LEU A 10 5.28 8.03 1.29
N LEU A 11 5.04 8.60 2.47
CA LEU A 11 3.74 8.51 3.15
C LEU A 11 2.64 9.26 2.39
N ALA A 12 2.93 10.42 1.80
CA ALA A 12 1.99 11.15 0.96
C ALA A 12 1.63 10.34 -0.29
N ARG A 13 2.64 9.77 -0.97
CA ARG A 13 2.44 8.94 -2.15
C ARG A 13 1.63 7.69 -1.83
N ALA A 14 1.88 7.03 -0.69
CA ALA A 14 1.11 5.89 -0.24
C ALA A 14 -0.39 6.21 -0.10
N LYS A 15 -0.73 7.40 0.44
CA LYS A 15 -2.11 7.86 0.57
C LYS A 15 -2.77 8.10 -0.80
N GLU A 16 -2.06 8.70 -1.74
CA GLU A 16 -2.54 8.92 -3.11
C GLU A 16 -2.87 7.59 -3.80
N ILE A 17 -1.93 6.63 -3.74
CA ILE A 17 -2.10 5.29 -4.29
C ILE A 17 -3.30 4.59 -3.64
N GLY A 18 -3.44 4.66 -2.30
CA GLY A 18 -4.56 4.05 -1.58
C GLY A 18 -5.92 4.64 -1.98
N ALA A 19 -6.02 5.97 -2.13
CA ALA A 19 -7.26 6.60 -2.59
C ALA A 19 -7.60 6.17 -4.02
N TYR A 20 -6.61 6.20 -4.92
CA TYR A 20 -6.78 5.82 -6.32
C TYR A 20 -7.14 4.34 -6.48
N ALA A 21 -6.56 3.45 -5.68
CA ALA A 21 -6.88 2.03 -5.66
C ALA A 21 -8.36 1.78 -5.38
N ALA A 22 -8.94 2.48 -4.39
CA ALA A 22 -10.36 2.37 -4.07
C ALA A 22 -11.24 2.92 -5.21
N GLU A 23 -10.86 4.04 -5.82
CA GLU A 23 -11.59 4.60 -6.97
C GLU A 23 -11.58 3.65 -8.17
N LEU A 24 -10.45 2.98 -8.42
CA LEU A 24 -10.33 1.97 -9.46
C LEU A 24 -11.23 0.76 -9.17
N GLU A 25 -11.23 0.23 -7.94
CA GLU A 25 -12.13 -0.86 -7.54
C GLU A 25 -13.62 -0.49 -7.74
N LEU A 26 -13.99 0.74 -7.38
CA LEU A 26 -15.34 1.26 -7.59
C LEU A 26 -15.68 1.37 -9.08
N GLY A 27 -14.74 1.83 -9.90
CA GLY A 27 -14.89 1.92 -11.35
C GLY A 27 -15.09 0.54 -11.99
N ILE A 28 -14.31 -0.46 -11.55
CA ILE A 28 -14.42 -1.85 -11.99
C ILE A 28 -15.78 -2.42 -11.59
N ALA A 29 -16.22 -2.24 -10.34
CA ALA A 29 -17.50 -2.74 -9.88
C ALA A 29 -18.70 -2.11 -10.61
N LYS A 30 -18.59 -0.85 -11.04
CA LYS A 30 -19.63 -0.16 -11.82
C LYS A 30 -19.64 -0.54 -13.29
N SER A 31 -18.46 -0.74 -13.89
CA SER A 31 -18.32 -0.98 -15.33
C SER A 31 -18.28 -2.46 -15.71
N GLY A 32 -17.97 -3.36 -14.77
CA GLY A 32 -17.71 -4.77 -15.01
C GLY A 32 -16.41 -5.05 -15.77
N SER A 33 -15.64 -4.02 -16.12
CA SER A 33 -14.38 -4.12 -16.85
C SER A 33 -13.22 -3.99 -15.88
N LYS A 34 -12.29 -4.95 -15.94
CA LYS A 34 -11.03 -4.93 -15.21
C LYS A 34 -9.90 -4.55 -16.18
N PRO A 35 -9.43 -3.30 -16.19
CA PRO A 35 -8.28 -2.93 -16.99
C PRO A 35 -7.02 -3.50 -16.31
N ASP A 36 -6.59 -4.69 -16.75
CA ASP A 36 -5.46 -5.41 -16.15
C ASP A 36 -4.19 -4.54 -16.05
N ASP A 37 -3.90 -3.70 -17.04
CA ASP A 37 -2.74 -2.80 -17.04
C ASP A 37 -2.74 -1.81 -15.87
N LEU A 38 -3.91 -1.25 -15.51
CA LEU A 38 -4.00 -0.27 -14.41
C LEU A 38 -3.75 -0.92 -13.05
N ILE A 39 -4.17 -2.18 -12.88
CA ILE A 39 -4.00 -2.91 -11.63
C ILE A 39 -2.55 -3.37 -11.47
N HIS A 40 -1.90 -3.80 -12.55
CA HIS A 40 -0.47 -4.09 -12.53
C HIS A 40 0.35 -2.85 -12.14
N HIS A 41 0.08 -1.69 -12.76
CA HIS A 41 0.77 -0.45 -12.41
C HIS A 41 0.52 -0.01 -10.96
N LEU A 42 -0.69 -0.20 -10.45
CA LEU A 42 -1.00 0.11 -9.06
C LEU A 42 -0.22 -0.80 -8.09
N GLY A 43 -0.11 -2.09 -8.40
CA GLY A 43 0.72 -3.03 -7.65
C GLY A 43 2.20 -2.63 -7.66
N ASP A 44 2.73 -2.30 -8.84
CA ASP A 44 4.12 -1.85 -9.02
C ASP A 44 4.43 -0.57 -8.23
N ASP A 45 3.54 0.42 -8.29
CA ASP A 45 3.67 1.70 -7.57
C ASP A 45 3.65 1.47 -6.05
N THR A 46 2.72 0.65 -5.57
CA THR A 46 2.63 0.30 -4.14
C THR A 46 3.91 -0.38 -3.67
N GLY A 47 4.39 -1.37 -4.44
CA GLY A 47 5.60 -2.11 -4.10
C GLY A 47 6.86 -1.26 -4.11
N ARG A 48 6.94 -0.30 -5.03
CA ARG A 48 8.05 0.65 -5.09
C ARG A 48 8.10 1.55 -3.86
N VAL A 49 6.96 2.09 -3.41
CA VAL A 49 6.93 2.98 -2.23
C VAL A 49 7.28 2.20 -0.96
N ILE A 50 6.81 0.96 -0.81
CA ILE A 50 7.17 0.09 0.33
C ILE A 50 8.68 -0.22 0.30
N THR A 51 9.22 -0.57 -0.87
CA THR A 51 10.65 -0.86 -1.06
C THR A 51 11.52 0.35 -0.74
N ASP A 52 11.14 1.53 -1.24
CA ASP A 52 11.87 2.77 -1.01
C ASP A 52 11.87 3.15 0.48
N ALA A 53 10.74 2.98 1.16
CA ALA A 53 10.63 3.20 2.60
C ALA A 53 11.51 2.24 3.40
N TYR A 54 11.51 0.95 3.02
CA TYR A 54 12.36 -0.05 3.63
C TYR A 54 13.84 0.30 3.48
N ARG A 55 14.28 0.67 2.27
CA ARG A 55 15.67 1.06 2.00
C ARG A 55 16.07 2.35 2.71
N LEU A 56 15.13 3.25 2.95
CA LEU A 56 15.38 4.52 3.60
C LEU A 56 15.57 4.40 5.11
N ALA A 57 14.70 3.64 5.80
CA ALA A 57 14.67 3.60 7.26
C ALA A 57 14.20 2.25 7.86
N GLY A 58 14.17 1.19 7.06
CA GLY A 58 13.83 -0.17 7.48
C GLY A 58 12.34 -0.47 7.59
N ALA A 59 12.02 -1.63 8.16
CA ALA A 59 10.67 -2.19 8.25
C ALA A 59 9.65 -1.27 8.93
N GLY A 60 10.08 -0.45 9.89
CA GLY A 60 9.21 0.49 10.60
C GLY A 60 8.56 1.52 9.66
N LEU A 61 9.36 2.18 8.82
CA LEU A 61 8.84 3.16 7.86
C LEU A 61 8.06 2.49 6.74
N ALA A 62 8.49 1.31 6.28
CA ALA A 62 7.74 0.54 5.30
C ALA A 62 6.34 0.15 5.83
N ALA A 63 6.23 -0.24 7.10
CA ALA A 63 4.95 -0.49 7.76
C ALA A 63 4.08 0.78 7.86
N GLU A 64 4.67 1.95 8.06
CA GLU A 64 3.94 3.24 8.02
C GLU A 64 3.39 3.55 6.63
N VAL A 65 4.12 3.22 5.58
CA VAL A 65 3.64 3.33 4.20
C VAL A 65 2.44 2.41 3.96
N VAL A 66 2.50 1.15 4.41
CA VAL A 66 1.37 0.21 4.31
C VAL A 66 0.15 0.73 5.07
N ASP A 67 0.36 1.29 6.27
CA ASP A 67 -0.69 1.88 7.08
C ASP A 67 -1.32 3.10 6.43
N ALA A 68 -0.50 4.02 5.90
CA ALA A 68 -0.95 5.21 5.20
C ALA A 68 -1.77 4.86 3.94
N TYR A 69 -1.34 3.84 3.19
CA TYR A 69 -2.11 3.27 2.08
C TYR A 69 -3.47 2.76 2.56
N LEU A 70 -3.50 1.88 3.56
CA LEU A 70 -4.71 1.23 4.04
C LEU A 70 -5.72 2.24 4.60
N VAL A 71 -5.25 3.21 5.38
CA VAL A 71 -6.09 4.29 5.92
C VAL A 71 -6.74 5.09 4.81
N SER A 72 -5.97 5.49 3.79
CA SER A 72 -6.50 6.27 2.66
C SER A 72 -7.48 5.46 1.80
N PHE A 73 -7.15 4.21 1.53
CA PHE A 73 -8.00 3.25 0.81
C PHE A 73 -9.34 3.05 1.54
N ASN A 74 -9.30 2.77 2.84
CA ASN A 74 -10.51 2.60 3.64
C ASN A 74 -11.33 3.87 3.77
N ALA A 75 -10.69 5.05 3.85
CA ALA A 75 -11.40 6.32 3.85
C ALA A 75 -12.15 6.53 2.51
N ALA A 76 -11.54 6.18 1.37
CA ALA A 76 -12.18 6.26 0.06
C ALA A 76 -13.33 5.26 -0.08
N ARG A 77 -13.14 4.00 0.37
CA ARG A 77 -14.21 2.99 0.41
C ARG A 77 -15.38 3.42 1.28
N ALA A 78 -15.12 3.95 2.47
CA ALA A 78 -16.16 4.45 3.37
C ALA A 78 -16.99 5.58 2.73
N ARG A 79 -16.34 6.53 2.03
CA ARG A 79 -17.05 7.58 1.27
C ARG A 79 -17.96 7.02 0.17
N ALA A 80 -17.64 5.85 -0.36
CA ALA A 80 -18.44 5.16 -1.37
C ALA A 80 -19.44 4.13 -0.80
N GLY A 81 -19.57 4.04 0.53
CA GLY A 81 -20.47 3.11 1.21
C GLY A 81 -19.98 1.66 1.22
N TRP A 82 -18.69 1.42 0.96
CA TRP A 82 -18.09 0.09 0.97
C TRP A 82 -17.48 -0.23 2.33
N ALA A 83 -17.54 -1.51 2.72
CA ALA A 83 -16.90 -1.98 3.93
C ALA A 83 -15.37 -1.76 3.86
N PRO A 84 -14.73 -1.33 4.96
CA PRO A 84 -13.28 -1.19 5.00
C PRO A 84 -12.61 -2.57 4.92
N LEU A 85 -11.41 -2.60 4.36
CA LEU A 85 -10.52 -3.74 4.40
C LEU A 85 -9.89 -3.85 5.79
N SER A 86 -9.87 -5.05 6.36
CA SER A 86 -9.21 -5.27 7.65
C SER A 86 -7.68 -5.21 7.52
N ARG A 87 -6.96 -5.06 8.64
CA ARG A 87 -5.49 -5.18 8.64
C ARG A 87 -5.04 -6.59 8.28
N GLU A 88 -5.79 -7.60 8.69
CA GLU A 88 -5.52 -9.01 8.37
C GLU A 88 -5.61 -9.24 6.85
N ASP A 89 -6.67 -8.74 6.21
CA ASP A 89 -6.81 -8.80 4.75
C ASP A 89 -5.69 -8.02 4.06
N ALA A 90 -5.30 -6.85 4.58
CA ALA A 90 -4.18 -6.08 4.04
C ALA A 90 -2.86 -6.85 4.11
N ILE A 91 -2.59 -7.56 5.21
CA ILE A 91 -1.42 -8.44 5.36
C ILE A 91 -1.49 -9.60 4.36
N HIS A 92 -2.64 -10.27 4.27
CA HIS A 92 -2.83 -11.37 3.33
C HIS A 92 -2.56 -10.92 1.88
N ASN A 93 -2.97 -9.69 1.56
CA ASN A 93 -2.80 -9.11 0.24
C ASN A 93 -1.42 -8.47 0.02
N LEU A 94 -0.65 -8.20 1.06
CA LEU A 94 0.66 -7.54 0.99
C LEU A 94 1.67 -8.27 0.09
N GLN A 95 1.53 -9.60 -0.04
CA GLN A 95 2.40 -10.41 -0.91
C GLN A 95 2.27 -10.04 -2.39
N TRP A 96 1.10 -9.54 -2.77
CA TRP A 96 0.81 -9.10 -4.13
C TRP A 96 1.23 -7.65 -4.38
N ALA A 97 1.45 -6.90 -3.30
CA ALA A 97 1.83 -5.49 -3.35
C ALA A 97 3.34 -5.29 -3.38
N ILE A 98 4.17 -6.28 -3.02
CA ILE A 98 5.63 -6.11 -2.96
C ILE A 98 6.28 -6.81 -4.16
N LEU A 99 6.97 -6.01 -4.98
CA LEU A 99 7.73 -6.54 -6.12
C LEU A 99 8.84 -7.50 -5.65
N PRO A 100 8.98 -8.71 -6.24
CA PRO A 100 10.04 -9.67 -5.88
C PRO A 100 11.46 -9.10 -6.08
N GLN A 101 11.61 -8.13 -6.98
CA GLN A 101 12.86 -7.43 -7.25
C GLN A 101 13.12 -6.21 -6.31
N GLY A 102 12.19 -5.89 -5.41
CA GLY A 102 12.30 -4.73 -4.52
C GLY A 102 13.06 -5.05 -3.22
N ILE A 103 12.50 -5.99 -2.45
CA ILE A 103 13.00 -6.45 -1.14
C ILE A 103 12.87 -7.97 -1.04
N THR A 104 13.75 -8.61 -0.27
CA THR A 104 13.79 -10.08 -0.13
C THR A 104 12.56 -10.62 0.60
N ALA A 105 12.36 -11.94 0.57
CA ALA A 105 11.26 -12.57 1.29
C ALA A 105 11.36 -12.34 2.81
N GLU A 106 12.56 -12.34 3.37
CA GLU A 106 12.81 -12.03 4.78
C GLU A 106 12.43 -10.58 5.10
N GLU A 107 12.87 -9.63 4.28
CA GLU A 107 12.53 -8.20 4.43
C GLU A 107 11.02 -7.97 4.35
N GLN A 108 10.31 -8.71 3.48
CA GLN A 108 8.84 -8.70 3.45
C GLN A 108 8.22 -9.20 4.75
N GLN A 109 8.79 -10.23 5.39
CA GLN A 109 8.31 -10.69 6.69
C GLN A 109 8.56 -9.67 7.79
N GLU A 110 9.69 -8.95 7.74
CA GLU A 110 9.96 -7.85 8.67
C GLU A 110 8.92 -6.75 8.55
N VAL A 111 8.58 -6.34 7.31
CA VAL A 111 7.52 -5.34 7.07
C VAL A 111 6.17 -5.82 7.58
N ARG A 112 5.81 -7.10 7.35
CA ARG A 112 4.56 -7.68 7.87
C ARG A 112 4.53 -7.66 9.40
N ALA A 113 5.61 -8.11 10.04
CA ALA A 113 5.70 -8.14 11.49
C ALA A 113 5.59 -6.73 12.09
N ALA A 114 6.31 -5.76 11.51
CA ALA A 114 6.24 -4.36 11.92
C ALA A 114 4.83 -3.78 11.71
N PHE A 115 4.15 -4.10 10.62
CA PHE A 115 2.78 -3.64 10.37
C PHE A 115 1.77 -4.27 11.34
N SER A 116 1.89 -5.57 11.61
CA SER A 116 1.03 -6.28 12.58
C SER A 116 1.17 -5.72 13.99
N ALA A 117 2.40 -5.40 14.42
CA ALA A 117 2.67 -4.89 15.78
C ALA A 117 2.11 -3.47 16.04
N ARG A 118 1.61 -2.78 15.00
CA ARG A 118 1.04 -1.42 15.10
C ARG A 118 -0.46 -1.40 15.40
N GLY A 119 -1.15 -2.55 15.32
CA GLY A 119 -2.58 -2.70 15.64
C GLY A 119 -2.78 -3.33 17.01
#